data_AF-A0AAN0NBX1-F1
#
_entry.id   AF-A0AAN0NBX1-F1
#
_cell.length_a   1.000
_cell.length_b   1.000
_cell.length_c   1.000
_cell.angle_alpha   90.00
_cell.angle_beta   90.00
_cell.angle_gamma   90.00
#
_symmetry.space_group_name_H-M   'P 1'
#
loop_
_entity.id
_entity.type
_entity.pdbx_description
1 polymer ?
#
loop_
_entity_poly.entity_id
_entity_poly.type
_entity_poly.pdbx_seq_one_letter_code
_entity_poly.pdbx_strand_id
1 'polypeptide(L)' 'MFTFSLNTKTKEGRELVTSFSMSVNQHDRIALIGEEGNGKSVFLKTLIRKTPM' A
#
# COMPACT_ATOMS: atom_id res chain seq x y z
N MET A 1 8.97 -8.28 14.61
CA MET A 1 8.87 -8.30 13.13
C MET A 1 7.44 -8.64 12.76
N PHE A 2 6.77 -7.79 11.98
CA PHE A 2 5.45 -8.03 11.43
C PHE A 2 5.56 -8.05 9.90
N THR A 3 5.01 -9.08 9.28
CA THR A 3 4.98 -9.22 7.81
C THR A 3 3.56 -9.08 7.33
N PHE A 4 3.38 -8.30 6.27
CA PHE A 4 2.09 -8.15 5.61
C PHE A 4 2.23 -8.22 4.10
N SER A 5 1.18 -8.72 3.48
CA SER A 5 1.06 -8.77 2.03
C SER A 5 -0.26 -8.13 1.60
N LEU A 6 -0.24 -7.40 0.48
CA LEU A 6 -1.44 -6.80 -0.08
C LEU A 6 -1.37 -6.65 -1.60
N ASN A 7 -2.54 -6.62 -2.21
CA ASN A 7 -2.76 -6.20 -3.59
C ASN A 7 -3.70 -5.00 -3.56
N THR A 8 -3.56 -4.06 -4.49
CA THR A 8 -4.50 -2.94 -4.55
C THR A 8 -4.69 -2.46 -5.98
N LYS A 9 -5.95 -2.13 -6.30
CA LYS A 9 -6.36 -1.53 -7.55
C LYS A 9 -7.02 -0.19 -7.27
N THR A 10 -7.03 0.68 -8.28
CA THR A 10 -7.85 1.89 -8.28
C THR A 10 -9.32 1.52 -8.49
N LYS A 11 -10.23 2.49 -8.31
CA LYS A 11 -11.66 2.28 -8.60
C LYS A 11 -11.91 2.00 -10.08
N GLU A 12 -11.02 2.50 -10.93
CA GLU A 12 -11.03 2.34 -12.38
C GLU A 12 -10.39 1.01 -12.83
N GLY A 13 -10.00 0.15 -11.89
CA GLY A 13 -9.44 -1.18 -12.17
C GLY A 13 -7.94 -1.21 -12.47
N ARG A 14 -7.28 -0.04 -12.59
CA ARG A 14 -5.81 0.03 -12.73
C ARG A 14 -5.14 -0.58 -11.51
N GLU A 15 -4.26 -1.54 -11.73
CA GLU A 15 -3.44 -2.12 -10.66
C GLU A 15 -2.41 -1.09 -10.19
N LEU A 16 -2.38 -0.83 -8.88
CA LEU A 16 -1.38 0.04 -8.27
C LEU A 16 -0.20 -0.78 -7.78
N VAL A 17 -0.50 -1.90 -7.12
CA VAL A 17 0.49 -2.78 -6.52
C VAL A 17 0.01 -4.23 -6.61
N THR A 18 0.89 -5.10 -7.09
CA THR A 18 0.68 -6.54 -7.22
C THR A 18 1.76 -7.32 -6.46
N SER A 19 1.33 -8.37 -5.76
CA SER A 19 2.17 -9.28 -4.97
C SER A 19 3.11 -8.57 -3.98
N PHE A 20 2.66 -7.47 -3.38
CA PHE A 20 3.48 -6.74 -2.41
C PHE A 20 3.51 -7.46 -1.08
N SER A 21 4.72 -7.66 -0.56
CA SER A 21 4.98 -8.18 0.78
C SER A 21 6.10 -7.37 1.41
N MET A 22 5.92 -6.99 2.67
CA MET A 22 6.92 -6.24 3.43
C MET A 22 6.97 -6.73 4.87
N SER A 23 8.18 -6.80 5.40
CA SER A 23 8.44 -7.06 6.82
C SER A 23 8.91 -5.78 7.48
N VAL A 24 8.28 -5.44 8.62
CA VAL A 24 8.55 -4.23 9.38
C VAL A 24 8.89 -4.59 10.81
N ASN A 25 9.95 -3.97 11.32
CA ASN A 25 10.39 -4.11 12.70
C ASN A 25 9.92 -2.93 13.56
N GLN A 26 9.98 -3.14 14.86
CA GLN A 26 9.72 -2.07 15.80
C GLN A 26 10.79 -0.98 15.61
N HIS A 27 10.35 0.28 15.57
CA HIS A 27 11.18 1.47 15.30
C HIS A 27 11.60 1.73 13.84
N ASP A 28 11.17 0.91 12.88
CA ASP A 28 11.38 1.22 11.46
C ASP A 28 10.63 2.50 11.04
N ARG A 29 11.28 3.32 10.22
CA ARG A 29 10.67 4.49 9.57
C ARG A 29 10.54 4.21 8.08
N ILE A 30 9.32 4.27 7.56
CA ILE A 30 9.00 3.93 6.17
C ILE A 30 8.40 5.15 5.48
N ALA A 31 8.85 5.44 4.27
CA ALA A 31 8.33 6.51 3.42
C ALA A 31 7.77 5.95 2.12
N LEU A 32 6.64 6.50 1.66
CA LEU A 32 6.04 6.15 0.37
C LEU A 32 6.30 7.27 -0.66
N ILE A 33 7.21 7.00 -1.60
CA ILE A 33 7.64 7.95 -2.64
C ILE A 33 7.06 7.60 -4.02
N GLY A 34 7.14 8.54 -4.98
CA GLY A 34 6.46 8.47 -6.28
C GLY A 34 5.81 9.80 -6.67
N GLU A 35 5.39 9.93 -7.92
CA GLU A 35 4.78 11.18 -8.42
C GLU A 35 3.33 11.35 -7.93
N GLU A 36 2.81 12.56 -8.07
CA GLU A 36 1.40 12.85 -7.80
C GLU A 36 0.49 12.00 -8.70
N GLY A 37 -0.64 11.53 -8.17
CA GLY A 37 -1.58 10.70 -8.91
C GLY A 37 -1.21 9.20 -9.03
N ASN A 38 -0.02 8.77 -8.58
CA ASN A 38 0.37 7.34 -8.62
C ASN A 38 -0.27 6.46 -7.52
N GLY A 39 -1.34 6.91 -6.87
CA GLY A 39 -2.13 6.07 -5.97
C GLY A 39 -1.55 5.85 -4.57
N LYS A 40 -0.59 6.67 -4.12
CA LYS A 40 -0.02 6.59 -2.76
C LYS A 40 -1.05 6.61 -1.64
N SER A 41 -1.99 7.56 -1.70
CA SER A 41 -3.05 7.68 -0.70
C SER A 41 -4.01 6.49 -0.75
N VAL A 42 -4.24 5.91 -1.93
CA VAL A 42 -5.04 4.68 -2.08
C VAL A 42 -4.30 3.50 -1.45
N PHE A 43 -3.01 3.34 -1.74
CA PHE A 43 -2.17 2.31 -1.13
C PHE A 43 -2.16 2.39 0.40
N LEU A 44 -1.94 3.56 0.98
CA LEU A 44 -1.95 3.75 2.44
C LEU A 44 -3.33 3.45 3.05
N LYS A 45 -4.42 3.84 2.39
CA LYS A 45 -5.79 3.51 2.85
C LYS A 45 -6.07 2.01 2.81
N THR A 46 -5.61 1.31 1.77
CA THR A 46 -5.71 -0.14 1.67
C THR A 46 -4.89 -0.83 2.76
N LEU A 47 -3.66 -0.35 3.03
CA LEU A 47 -2.79 -0.88 4.07
C LEU A 47 -3.43 -0.83 5.46
N ILE A 48 -4.10 0.28 5.79
CA ILE A 48 -4.81 0.45 7.07
C ILE A 48 -6.27 -0.05 7.04
N ARG A 49 -6.68 -0.76 5.98
CA ARG A 49 -8.04 -1.30 5.77
C ARG A 49 -9.17 -0.27 5.89
N LYS A 50 -8.94 0.99 5.49
CA LYS A 50 -9.95 2.07 5.56
C LYS A 50 -10.85 2.21 4.33
N THR A 51 -10.58 1.50 3.25
CA THR A 51 -11.46 1.47 2.06
C THR A 51 -11.76 0.02 1.69
N PRO A 52 -13.04 -0.36 1.57
CA PRO A 52 -13.40 -1.63 0.97
C PRO A 52 -12.96 -1.62 -0.50
N MET A 53 -12.40 -2.75 -0.95
CA MET A 53 -11.99 -2.96 -2.34
C MET A 53 -13.18 -2.99 -3.28
#